data_AF-A0A7K6WFG7-F1
#
_entry.id   AF-A0A7K6WFG7-F1
#
_cell.length_a   1.000
_cell.length_b   1.000
_cell.length_c   1.000
_cell.angle_alpha   90.00
_cell.angle_beta   90.00
_cell.angle_gamma   90.00
#
_symmetry.space_group_name_H-M   'P 1'
#
loop_
_entity.id
_entity.type
_entity.pdbx_description
1 polymer ?
#
loop_
_entity_poly.entity_id
_entity_poly.type
_entity_poly.pdbx_seq_one_letter_code
_entity_poly.pdbx_strand_id
1 'polypeptide(L)'
;KPEPHPLYRTTNQDYGRKAPTVHEVPTSFHVTSHAFSNTLAQCGMYRDNGLNTSMEKSHVTGTANFITAHDHLNFHPSYNPRCPSHC
;
A
#
# COMPACT_ATOMS: atom_id res chain seq x y z
N LYS A 1 25.85 -3.51 -41.08
CA LYS A 1 27.00 -2.61 -40.81
C LYS A 1 28.22 -3.21 -41.51
N PRO A 2 29.01 -2.45 -42.27
CA PRO A 2 30.24 -2.97 -42.87
C PRO A 2 31.23 -3.36 -41.76
N GLU A 3 31.97 -4.44 -41.96
CA GLU A 3 33.00 -4.85 -41.01
C GLU A 3 34.12 -3.80 -40.97
N PRO A 4 34.57 -3.39 -39.76
CA PRO A 4 35.69 -2.48 -39.63
C PRO A 4 36.99 -3.12 -40.12
N HIS A 5 37.84 -2.30 -40.73
CA HIS A 5 39.11 -2.72 -41.29
C HIS A 5 40.00 -3.43 -40.25
N PRO A 6 40.66 -4.56 -40.58
CA PRO A 6 41.38 -5.37 -39.59
C PRO A 6 42.48 -4.63 -38.81
N LEU A 7 43.12 -3.61 -39.41
CA LEU A 7 44.16 -2.80 -38.77
C LEU A 7 43.62 -1.71 -37.83
N TYR A 8 42.32 -1.44 -37.85
CA TYR A 8 41.69 -0.38 -37.05
C TYR A 8 40.67 -0.99 -36.08
N ARG A 9 41.16 -1.90 -35.23
CA ARG A 9 40.37 -2.53 -34.16
C ARG A 9 40.71 -1.95 -32.80
N THR A 10 39.67 -1.66 -32.02
CA THR A 10 39.79 -1.21 -30.63
C THR A 10 39.23 -2.28 -29.70
N THR A 11 39.69 -2.36 -28.45
CA THR A 11 39.19 -3.32 -27.44
C THR A 11 37.67 -3.21 -27.21
N ASN A 12 37.10 -2.01 -27.32
CA ASN A 12 35.65 -1.81 -27.21
C ASN A 12 34.85 -2.54 -28.32
N GLN A 13 35.48 -2.89 -29.44
CA GLN A 13 34.82 -3.64 -30.53
C GLN A 13 34.68 -5.13 -30.20
N ASP A 14 35.28 -5.63 -29.11
CA ASP A 14 35.07 -7.01 -28.66
C ASP A 14 33.70 -7.23 -28.03
N TYR A 15 33.11 -6.18 -27.43
CA TYR A 15 31.76 -6.24 -26.90
C TYR A 15 30.73 -6.31 -28.03
N GLY A 16 29.84 -7.30 -27.99
CA GLY A 16 28.81 -7.50 -29.02
C GLY A 16 29.32 -7.98 -30.38
N ARG A 17 30.63 -8.27 -30.52
CA ARG A 17 31.22 -8.82 -31.76
C ARG A 17 30.73 -10.22 -32.09
N LYS A 18 30.45 -11.05 -31.07
CA LYS A 18 30.05 -12.44 -31.24
C LYS A 18 28.52 -12.54 -31.19
N ALA A 19 27.96 -13.32 -32.11
CA ALA A 19 26.54 -13.66 -32.06
C ALA A 19 26.27 -14.64 -30.91
N PRO A 20 25.11 -14.53 -30.24
CA PRO A 20 24.74 -15.47 -29.18
C PRO A 20 24.51 -16.87 -29.75
N THR A 21 24.83 -17.90 -28.96
CA THR A 21 24.63 -19.31 -29.30
C THR A 21 23.66 -20.00 -28.34
N VAL A 22 23.15 -21.18 -28.72
CA VAL A 22 22.20 -21.97 -27.90
C VAL A 22 22.80 -22.39 -26.55
N HIS A 23 24.13 -22.46 -26.44
CA HIS A 23 24.83 -22.80 -25.20
C HIS A 23 25.06 -21.62 -24.26
N GLU A 24 24.74 -20.40 -24.70
CA GLU A 24 24.88 -19.17 -23.90
C GLU A 24 23.54 -18.69 -23.33
N VAL A 25 22.42 -19.21 -23.83
CA VAL A 25 21.07 -18.87 -23.35
C VAL A 25 20.59 -19.83 -22.26
N PRO A 26 19.83 -19.36 -21.26
CA PRO A 26 19.26 -20.23 -20.24
C PRO A 26 18.17 -21.13 -20.85
N THR A 27 18.00 -22.33 -20.29
CA THR A 27 16.96 -23.30 -20.73
C THR A 27 15.55 -22.87 -20.29
N SER A 28 15.44 -22.13 -19.19
CA SER A 28 14.20 -21.49 -18.75
C SER A 28 14.46 -20.10 -18.18
N PHE A 29 13.49 -19.22 -18.32
CA PHE A 29 13.53 -17.87 -17.76
C PHE A 29 12.18 -17.55 -17.10
N HIS A 30 12.19 -17.36 -15.79
CA HIS A 30 10.99 -17.11 -14.98
C HIS A 30 10.92 -15.64 -14.61
N VAL A 31 10.23 -14.85 -15.44
CA VAL A 31 10.03 -13.42 -15.20
C VAL A 31 8.89 -13.20 -14.24
N THR A 32 9.07 -12.27 -13.31
CA THR A 32 7.96 -11.73 -12.50
C THR A 32 7.15 -10.74 -13.32
N SER A 33 5.86 -11.02 -13.51
CA SER A 33 4.97 -10.08 -14.18
C SER A 33 4.71 -8.87 -13.29
N HIS A 34 4.99 -7.68 -13.82
CA HIS A 34 4.63 -6.41 -13.19
C HIS A 34 3.30 -5.86 -13.70
N ALA A 35 2.49 -6.65 -14.42
CA ALA A 35 1.25 -6.18 -15.04
C ALA A 35 0.29 -5.53 -14.03
N PHE A 36 0.08 -6.16 -12.86
CA PHE A 36 -0.76 -5.63 -11.79
C PHE A 36 -0.21 -4.33 -11.19
N SER A 37 1.09 -4.27 -10.90
CA SER A 37 1.70 -3.06 -10.34
C SER A 37 1.71 -1.91 -11.35
N ASN A 38 1.91 -2.20 -12.64
CA ASN A 38 1.90 -1.19 -13.70
C ASN A 38 0.53 -0.54 -13.86
N THR A 39 -0.57 -1.29 -13.74
CA THR A 39 -1.92 -0.70 -13.80
C THR A 39 -2.19 0.19 -12.59
N LEU A 40 -1.80 -0.23 -11.38
CA LEU A 40 -1.98 0.57 -10.18
C LEU A 40 -1.07 1.80 -10.11
N ALA A 41 0.16 1.70 -10.62
CA ALA A 41 1.13 2.80 -10.62
C ALA A 41 0.62 4.01 -11.42
N GLN A 42 -0.19 3.79 -12.45
CA GLN A 42 -0.82 4.87 -13.23
C GLN A 42 -1.83 5.68 -12.41
N CYS A 43 -2.48 5.06 -11.42
CA CYS A 43 -3.46 5.72 -10.56
C CYS A 43 -2.82 6.65 -9.52
N GLY A 44 -1.50 6.59 -9.34
CA GLY A 44 -0.77 7.40 -8.37
C GLY A 44 -1.01 7.00 -6.92
N MET A 45 -0.77 7.92 -5.99
CA MET A 45 -0.98 7.67 -4.56
C MET A 45 -2.46 7.66 -4.23
N TYR A 46 -2.91 6.63 -3.49
CA TYR A 46 -4.26 6.57 -2.96
C TYR A 46 -4.57 7.81 -2.12
N ARG A 47 -5.75 8.42 -2.34
CA ARG A 47 -6.28 9.52 -1.53
C ARG A 47 -7.57 9.06 -0.88
N ASP A 48 -7.61 9.12 0.44
CA ASP A 48 -8.84 8.92 1.18
C ASP A 48 -9.67 10.21 1.17
N ASN A 49 -10.89 10.13 0.64
CA ASN A 49 -11.88 11.23 0.68
C ASN A 49 -13.13 10.83 1.49
N GLY A 50 -13.05 9.75 2.27
CA GLY A 50 -14.13 9.31 3.13
C GLY A 50 -14.36 10.26 4.31
N LEU A 51 -15.61 10.40 4.74
CA LEU A 51 -15.94 11.06 6.00
C LEU A 51 -15.82 10.05 7.14
N ASN A 52 -15.24 10.48 8.27
CA ASN A 52 -15.29 9.68 9.47
C ASN A 52 -16.71 9.68 10.04
N THR A 53 -17.42 8.57 9.89
CA THR A 53 -18.77 8.35 10.45
C THR A 53 -18.74 7.49 11.71
N SER A 54 -17.57 7.23 12.30
CA SER A 54 -17.49 6.47 13.54
C SER A 54 -18.18 7.26 14.64
N MET A 55 -19.22 6.69 15.25
CA MET A 55 -19.82 7.29 16.43
C MET A 55 -18.88 7.11 17.63
N GLU A 56 -18.83 8.14 18.46
CA GLU A 56 -18.07 8.11 19.71
C GLU A 56 -18.52 6.93 20.58
N LYS A 57 -17.56 6.08 20.95
CA LYS A 57 -17.76 4.92 21.84
C LYS A 57 -17.35 5.23 23.28
N SER A 58 -17.17 6.52 23.61
CA SER A 58 -16.82 6.94 24.96
C SER A 58 -17.77 6.30 25.93
N HIS A 59 -17.21 5.70 26.98
CA HIS A 59 -18.02 5.12 28.03
C HIS A 59 -18.91 6.17 28.68
N VAL A 60 -18.51 7.45 28.67
CA VAL A 60 -19.21 8.58 29.34
C VAL A 60 -20.07 9.40 28.37
N THR A 61 -19.67 9.55 27.12
CA THR A 61 -20.28 10.50 26.15
C THR A 61 -20.77 9.83 24.86
N GLY A 62 -20.69 8.51 24.75
CA GLY A 62 -21.23 7.77 23.61
C GLY A 62 -22.74 7.88 23.46
N THR A 63 -23.28 7.42 22.32
CA THR A 63 -24.70 7.65 21.97
C THR A 63 -25.71 6.96 22.90
N ALA A 64 -25.29 5.93 23.64
CA ALA A 64 -26.09 5.29 24.68
C ALA A 64 -26.22 6.14 25.96
N ASN A 65 -25.51 7.27 26.02
CA ASN A 65 -25.31 8.09 27.22
C ASN A 65 -26.02 9.45 27.12
N PHE A 66 -26.76 9.69 26.03
CA PHE A 66 -27.59 10.87 25.91
C PHE A 66 -28.78 10.77 26.88
N ILE A 67 -28.80 11.62 27.90
CA ILE A 67 -29.97 11.82 28.76
C ILE A 67 -31.06 12.41 27.87
N THR A 68 -32.05 11.60 27.51
CA THR A 68 -33.20 12.07 26.73
C THR A 68 -34.16 12.81 27.67
N ALA A 69 -34.80 13.87 27.19
CA ALA A 69 -35.75 14.67 27.99
C ALA A 69 -36.97 13.87 28.49
N HIS A 70 -37.15 12.64 27.99
CA HIS A 70 -38.19 11.73 28.45
C HIS A 70 -37.76 10.87 29.65
N ASP A 71 -36.47 10.78 29.93
CA ASP A 71 -35.94 9.82 30.90
C ASP A 71 -34.78 10.41 31.70
N HIS A 72 -35.15 11.31 32.61
CA HIS A 72 -34.22 11.99 33.51
C HIS A 72 -33.77 11.11 34.68
N LEU A 73 -34.38 9.92 34.86
CA LEU A 73 -34.09 9.02 35.99
C LEU A 73 -33.22 7.82 35.59
N ASN A 74 -33.03 7.58 34.30
CA ASN A 74 -32.06 6.59 33.83
C ASN A 74 -30.64 7.15 33.91
N PHE A 75 -30.04 6.93 35.09
CA PHE A 75 -28.64 7.19 35.30
C PHE A 75 -27.78 6.36 34.36
N HIS A 76 -26.72 7.00 33.91
CA HIS A 76 -25.74 6.46 32.99
C HIS A 76 -25.15 5.10 33.47
N PRO A 77 -24.90 4.09 32.62
CA PRO A 77 -24.34 2.80 33.05
C PRO A 77 -22.98 2.88 33.77
N SER A 78 -22.19 3.95 33.52
CA SER A 78 -20.95 4.21 34.28
C SER A 78 -21.18 4.87 35.64
N TYR A 79 -22.38 5.36 35.90
CA TYR A 79 -22.74 5.97 37.17
C TYR A 79 -22.90 4.86 38.21
N ASN A 80 -21.84 4.63 38.98
CA ASN A 80 -21.87 3.73 40.11
C ASN A 80 -22.06 4.55 41.40
N PRO A 81 -23.25 4.54 42.04
CA PRO A 81 -23.48 5.30 43.27
C PRO A 81 -22.69 4.76 44.48
N ARG A 82 -22.00 3.62 44.33
CA ARG A 82 -21.21 2.98 45.38
C ARG A 82 -19.73 3.35 45.35
N CYS A 83 -19.24 4.03 44.30
CA CYS A 83 -17.84 4.39 44.16
C CYS A 83 -17.70 5.82 43.61
N PRO A 84 -16.65 6.57 43.98
CA PRO A 84 -16.39 7.87 43.39
C PRO A 84 -16.18 7.73 41.88
N SER A 85 -16.75 8.67 41.11
CA SER A 85 -16.48 8.78 39.68
C SER A 85 -14.98 9.07 39.48
N HIS A 86 -14.25 8.16 38.84
CA HIS A 86 -12.87 8.44 38.44
C HIS A 86 -12.87 9.23 37.13
N CYS A 87 -12.19 10.37 37.16
CA CYS A 87 -11.97 11.30 36.05
C CYS A 87 -11.08 10.68 34.97
#